data_AF-A0A5C3FYM0-F1
#
_entry.id   AF-A0A5C3FYM0-F1
#
_cell.length_a   1.000
_cell.length_b   1.000
_cell.length_c   1.000
_cell.angle_alpha   90.00
_cell.angle_beta   90.00
_cell.angle_gamma   90.00
#
_symmetry.space_group_name_H-M   'P 1'
#
loop_
_entity.id
_entity.type
_entity.pdbx_description
1 polymer ?
#
loop_
_entity_poly.entity_id
_entity_poly.type
_entity_poly.pdbx_seq_one_letter_code
_entity_poly.pdbx_strand_id
1 'polypeptide(L)'
;MPSITAKLKAGALASLALVALAQQASGSKPRLNRIDVDLHARDPSLNDNLPLFTDGLLDSLNHRLFPRQSQETQNSIRDQSAVDPLAAAQAADALPNVANNAAGGTDTTGNLLQGDGYSNFAWNQNVPFIPNADTTGSDENGWQELPDTPGFTLNRTFSVHNVFKNESGVMPFYISTVADPTKVLRAIVVWPGKPRDIWKYANLMLNARNVAVTNFNQQGVTNDSFVIIAPAMLNQLDLQAGAARPNEIVFHGSSWQRGAPSRNPPMKHAVTSYAAVDQIIDDLFNRTSYPNLNQIVVAGHSMGGQATQRYALMKKTKVYDNNVRFWIGNPGSWAWLTDARPYSNASCAAGNEYDTWPYGLNGNQTKLTSYARKDVIANKTYVIDRFLNRQVSYALALLDIGAGDTHCQALWQGGNHLDRGSQFVLQYQNASSSYFNGKFPPRHTLDYIANVSHQDYAMYSTNMSLQRLFYDGLMVRNADVANTTNPGDKKNSTRPKGAKAFATPAHEKVAIGLLAGSLGLLFIVFTALPIIFTADHVKDVDMSWDSQSYLSTESRRMLVDRKW
;
A
#
# COMPACT_ATOMS: atom_id res chain seq x y z
N MET A 1 -35.97 49.49 -13.92
CA MET A 1 -36.86 50.66 -14.05
C MET A 1 -37.45 50.64 -15.45
N PRO A 2 -38.75 50.91 -15.62
CA PRO A 2 -39.85 50.00 -15.31
C PRO A 2 -40.84 49.98 -16.53
N SER A 3 -42.06 49.44 -16.56
CA SER A 3 -43.05 49.07 -15.56
C SER A 3 -44.21 48.35 -16.28
N ILE A 4 -44.68 47.20 -15.76
CA ILE A 4 -46.01 47.00 -15.12
C ILE A 4 -47.15 46.81 -16.15
N THR A 5 -47.79 45.64 -16.22
CA THR A 5 -48.95 45.22 -15.39
C THR A 5 -49.01 43.68 -15.31
N ALA A 6 -48.96 42.97 -14.16
CA ALA A 6 -49.89 42.88 -13.02
C ALA A 6 -51.35 42.58 -13.49
N LYS A 7 -52.10 41.56 -13.04
CA LYS A 7 -52.22 40.98 -11.68
C LYS A 7 -53.36 39.91 -11.68
N LEU A 8 -53.31 38.99 -10.69
CA LEU A 8 -54.45 38.27 -10.02
C LEU A 8 -55.12 37.12 -10.80
N LYS A 9 -55.68 36.04 -10.22
CA LYS A 9 -55.87 35.46 -8.86
C LYS A 9 -56.36 34.01 -9.11
N ALA A 10 -55.85 33.01 -8.42
CA ALA A 10 -56.50 32.29 -7.30
C ALA A 10 -57.72 31.40 -7.64
N GLY A 11 -57.61 30.14 -7.17
CA GLY A 11 -58.71 29.22 -6.88
C GLY A 11 -58.85 28.08 -7.88
N ALA A 12 -59.24 26.85 -7.52
CA ALA A 12 -59.40 26.12 -6.27
C ALA A 12 -59.85 24.71 -6.70
N LEU A 13 -59.52 23.65 -5.92
CA LEU A 13 -60.24 22.36 -5.84
C LEU A 13 -60.30 21.51 -7.14
N ALA A 14 -60.34 20.19 -7.19
CA ALA A 14 -60.32 19.04 -6.28
C ALA A 14 -59.90 17.86 -7.21
N SER A 15 -59.39 16.73 -6.75
CA SER A 15 -60.24 15.55 -6.49
C SER A 15 -59.39 14.35 -6.11
N LEU A 16 -59.97 13.54 -5.23
CA LEU A 16 -59.53 12.22 -4.78
C LEU A 16 -59.26 11.24 -5.93
N ALA A 17 -58.28 10.35 -5.77
CA ALA A 17 -58.50 8.94 -5.38
C ALA A 17 -57.29 8.06 -5.75
N LEU A 18 -57.04 7.11 -4.85
CA LEU A 18 -55.88 6.23 -4.73
C LEU A 18 -56.08 4.90 -5.49
N VAL A 19 -54.98 4.13 -5.64
CA VAL A 19 -54.84 2.68 -5.96
C VAL A 19 -54.79 2.33 -7.47
N ALA A 20 -53.86 1.57 -8.07
CA ALA A 20 -52.59 0.91 -7.67
C ALA A 20 -51.81 0.40 -8.92
N LEU A 21 -50.54 0.01 -8.67
CA LEU A 21 -49.74 -1.08 -9.27
C LEU A 21 -48.97 -0.91 -10.62
N ALA A 22 -47.63 -0.86 -10.51
CA ALA A 22 -46.62 -1.82 -11.05
C ALA A 22 -45.19 -1.22 -10.87
N GLN A 23 -44.31 -1.80 -10.01
CA GLN A 23 -43.17 -2.70 -10.34
C GLN A 23 -42.15 -2.09 -11.34
N GLN A 24 -40.83 -1.94 -11.13
CA GLN A 24 -39.75 -2.73 -10.49
C GLN A 24 -38.55 -1.81 -10.14
N ALA A 25 -37.94 -1.88 -8.94
CA ALA A 25 -36.67 -2.56 -8.58
C ALA A 25 -35.40 -2.01 -9.28
N SER A 26 -34.35 -1.54 -8.59
CA SER A 26 -33.49 -2.34 -7.69
C SER A 26 -32.70 -1.45 -6.73
N GLY A 27 -32.77 -1.76 -5.44
CA GLY A 27 -31.84 -1.31 -4.42
C GLY A 27 -31.69 -2.43 -3.39
N SER A 28 -30.50 -3.00 -3.24
CA SER A 28 -30.21 -4.03 -2.24
C SER A 28 -29.29 -3.46 -1.16
N LYS A 29 -29.88 -3.18 0.00
CA LYS A 29 -29.20 -3.12 1.30
C LYS A 29 -29.19 -4.54 1.89
N PRO A 30 -28.08 -5.05 2.44
CA PRO A 30 -28.13 -6.30 3.20
C PRO A 30 -28.71 -6.03 4.60
N ARG A 31 -29.77 -6.77 4.95
CA ARG A 31 -30.40 -6.79 6.28
C ARG A 31 -29.77 -7.87 7.15
N LEU A 32 -29.50 -7.52 8.40
CA LEU A 32 -29.27 -8.41 9.53
C LEU A 32 -30.55 -9.22 9.83
N ASN A 33 -30.39 -10.53 10.04
CA ASN A 33 -31.47 -11.43 10.46
C ASN A 33 -31.84 -11.18 11.93
N ARG A 34 -33.11 -10.83 12.16
CA ARG A 34 -33.79 -10.86 13.45
C ARG A 34 -34.69 -12.08 13.45
N ILE A 35 -34.50 -13.00 14.39
CA ILE A 35 -35.41 -14.13 14.63
C ILE A 35 -36.24 -13.74 15.85
N ASP A 36 -37.56 -13.59 15.66
CA ASP A 36 -38.55 -13.55 16.73
C ASP A 36 -39.00 -14.99 17.03
N VAL A 37 -39.01 -15.37 18.30
CA VAL A 37 -39.46 -16.69 18.78
C VAL A 37 -40.82 -16.50 19.45
N ASP A 38 -41.86 -17.11 18.89
CA ASP A 38 -43.15 -17.28 19.55
C ASP A 38 -43.34 -18.75 19.94
N LEU A 39 -43.60 -18.97 21.23
CA LEU A 39 -43.88 -20.23 21.88
C LEU A 39 -45.35 -20.63 21.67
N HIS A 40 -45.64 -21.83 21.16
CA HIS A 40 -46.80 -22.61 21.60
C HIS A 40 -46.66 -24.12 21.32
N ALA A 41 -47.14 -24.90 22.28
CA ALA A 41 -46.94 -26.33 22.47
C ALA A 41 -47.84 -27.23 21.60
N ARG A 42 -47.38 -28.47 21.31
CA ARG A 42 -48.09 -29.76 21.51
C ARG A 42 -47.27 -30.95 20.96
N ASP A 43 -47.26 -32.03 21.75
CA ASP A 43 -46.84 -33.42 21.44
C ASP A 43 -48.13 -34.27 21.30
N PRO A 44 -48.23 -35.37 20.50
CA PRO A 44 -47.66 -36.68 20.87
C PRO A 44 -47.23 -37.68 19.74
N SER A 45 -46.27 -38.54 20.09
CA SER A 45 -46.18 -40.02 19.89
C SER A 45 -45.72 -40.72 18.57
N LEU A 46 -44.63 -41.50 18.75
CA LEU A 46 -44.33 -42.93 18.42
C LEU A 46 -44.04 -43.47 16.98
N ASN A 47 -42.77 -43.91 16.82
CA ASN A 47 -42.18 -45.12 16.18
C ASN A 47 -42.30 -45.43 14.67
N ASP A 48 -41.18 -45.39 13.92
CA ASP A 48 -40.33 -46.58 13.56
C ASP A 48 -39.30 -46.32 12.40
N ASN A 49 -38.07 -46.85 12.58
CA ASN A 49 -37.09 -47.38 11.59
C ASN A 49 -36.20 -46.49 10.67
N LEU A 50 -34.94 -46.27 11.14
CA LEU A 50 -33.60 -46.48 10.48
C LEU A 50 -33.14 -45.63 9.25
N PRO A 51 -31.81 -45.43 9.02
CA PRO A 51 -31.03 -44.29 9.49
C PRO A 51 -30.50 -43.41 8.34
N LEU A 52 -30.72 -42.08 8.40
CA LEU A 52 -30.07 -41.10 7.52
C LEU A 52 -29.83 -39.80 8.28
N PHE A 53 -28.55 -39.48 8.50
CA PHE A 53 -27.95 -38.18 8.79
C PHE A 53 -28.79 -37.14 9.56
N THR A 54 -28.73 -37.17 10.90
CA THR A 54 -29.02 -35.99 11.73
C THR A 54 -28.22 -36.01 13.05
N ASP A 55 -26.94 -35.66 13.01
CA ASP A 55 -26.24 -35.10 14.18
C ASP A 55 -25.97 -33.62 13.90
N GLY A 56 -27.02 -32.81 14.07
CA GLY A 56 -26.97 -31.37 13.78
C GLY A 56 -28.04 -30.56 14.48
N LEU A 57 -28.67 -31.09 15.54
CA LEU A 57 -29.78 -30.42 16.22
C LEU A 57 -29.73 -30.46 17.75
N LEU A 58 -28.59 -30.86 18.33
CA LEU A 58 -28.31 -30.74 19.76
C LEU A 58 -27.16 -29.77 20.08
N ASP A 59 -26.52 -29.17 19.07
CA ASP A 59 -25.47 -28.14 19.28
C ASP A 59 -26.04 -26.71 19.33
N SER A 60 -27.34 -26.52 19.03
CA SER A 60 -27.97 -25.19 19.00
C SER A 60 -28.54 -24.71 20.35
N LEU A 61 -28.33 -25.45 21.44
CA LEU A 61 -28.77 -25.07 22.79
C LEU A 61 -27.62 -24.88 23.80
N ASN A 62 -26.37 -25.01 23.35
CA ASN A 62 -25.20 -24.62 24.13
C ASN A 62 -24.52 -23.43 23.46
N HIS A 63 -25.08 -22.23 23.64
CA HIS A 63 -24.21 -21.06 23.69
C HIS A 63 -23.26 -21.27 24.88
N ARG A 64 -22.11 -21.89 24.62
CA ARG A 64 -20.98 -21.85 25.54
C ARG A 64 -20.72 -20.36 25.79
N LEU A 65 -21.13 -19.88 26.95
CA LEU A 65 -20.77 -18.56 27.44
C LEU A 65 -19.25 -18.57 27.58
N PHE A 66 -18.56 -18.10 26.55
CA PHE A 66 -17.11 -17.98 26.61
C PHE A 66 -16.76 -16.98 27.71
N PRO A 67 -15.78 -17.28 28.58
CA PRO A 67 -15.36 -16.34 29.62
C PRO A 67 -14.90 -15.04 28.97
N ARG A 68 -15.61 -13.94 29.28
CA ARG A 68 -15.28 -12.60 28.79
C ARG A 68 -13.99 -12.11 29.44
N GLN A 69 -13.15 -11.43 28.67
CA GLN A 69 -12.02 -10.69 29.23
C GLN A 69 -12.54 -9.57 30.14
N SER A 70 -12.19 -9.59 31.43
CA SER A 70 -12.64 -8.53 32.35
C SER A 70 -12.05 -7.17 31.95
N GLN A 71 -12.79 -6.09 32.18
CA GLN A 71 -12.32 -4.71 31.95
C GLN A 71 -11.02 -4.43 32.72
N GLU A 72 -10.94 -4.94 33.95
CA GLU A 72 -9.78 -4.78 34.82
C GLU A 72 -8.55 -5.49 34.23
N THR A 73 -8.71 -6.71 33.72
CA THR A 73 -7.63 -7.44 33.05
C THR A 73 -7.12 -6.67 31.83
N GLN A 74 -8.02 -6.16 30.99
CA GLN A 74 -7.62 -5.40 29.80
C GLN A 74 -6.91 -4.09 30.15
N ASN A 75 -7.39 -3.38 31.18
CA ASN A 75 -6.73 -2.17 31.68
C ASN A 75 -5.34 -2.47 32.24
N SER A 76 -5.19 -3.58 32.99
CA SER A 76 -3.91 -4.01 33.52
C SER A 76 -2.90 -4.28 32.40
N ILE A 77 -3.29 -5.01 31.36
CA ILE A 77 -2.43 -5.30 30.19
C ILE A 77 -2.06 -4.02 29.44
N ARG A 78 -3.02 -3.11 29.23
CA ARG A 78 -2.76 -1.78 28.65
C ARG A 78 -1.71 -1.04 29.46
N ASP A 79 -1.89 -0.92 30.77
CA ASP A 79 -1.00 -0.13 31.63
C ASP A 79 0.39 -0.78 31.73
N GLN A 80 0.46 -2.12 31.74
CA GLN A 80 1.70 -2.88 31.71
C GLN A 80 2.48 -2.67 30.40
N SER A 81 1.79 -2.50 29.26
CA SER A 81 2.44 -2.38 27.94
C SER A 81 3.40 -1.18 27.83
N ALA A 82 3.17 -0.13 28.62
CA ALA A 82 4.04 1.04 28.66
C ALA A 82 5.35 0.82 29.45
N VAL A 83 5.36 -0.13 30.40
CA VAL A 83 6.50 -0.35 31.33
C VAL A 83 7.24 -1.65 31.06
N ASP A 84 6.52 -2.70 30.70
CA ASP A 84 7.06 -4.01 30.35
C ASP A 84 6.28 -4.59 29.15
N PRO A 85 6.66 -4.21 27.92
CA PRO A 85 6.03 -4.70 26.70
C PRO A 85 6.01 -6.23 26.58
N LEU A 86 7.04 -6.91 27.08
CA LEU A 86 7.18 -8.35 26.96
C LEU A 86 6.23 -9.06 27.92
N ALA A 87 6.16 -8.62 29.18
CA ALA A 87 5.22 -9.18 30.14
C ALA A 87 3.76 -8.84 29.79
N ALA A 88 3.49 -7.65 29.24
CA ALA A 88 2.16 -7.31 28.72
C ALA A 88 1.75 -8.22 27.57
N ALA A 89 2.68 -8.55 26.66
CA ALA A 89 2.40 -9.48 25.56
C ALA A 89 2.14 -10.91 26.04
N GLN A 90 2.85 -11.37 27.08
CA GLN A 90 2.55 -12.66 27.72
C GLN A 90 1.15 -12.67 28.35
N ALA A 91 0.78 -11.58 29.03
CA ALA A 91 -0.53 -11.45 29.65
C ALA A 91 -1.66 -11.37 28.60
N ALA A 92 -1.42 -10.70 27.47
CA ALA A 92 -2.36 -10.64 26.35
C ALA A 92 -2.55 -12.01 25.67
N ASP A 93 -1.46 -12.74 25.44
CA ASP A 93 -1.50 -14.10 24.87
C ASP A 93 -2.24 -15.09 25.77
N ALA A 94 -2.12 -14.92 27.09
CA ALA A 94 -2.79 -15.73 28.10
C ALA A 94 -4.30 -15.41 28.27
N LEU A 95 -4.84 -14.40 27.59
CA LEU A 95 -6.26 -14.11 27.63
C LEU A 95 -7.08 -15.27 27.03
N PRO A 96 -8.31 -15.51 27.51
CA PRO A 96 -9.18 -16.53 26.95
C PRO A 96 -9.35 -16.36 25.45
N ASN A 97 -9.26 -17.47 24.72
CA ASN A 97 -9.47 -17.56 23.27
C ASN A 97 -8.43 -16.81 22.41
N VAL A 98 -7.31 -16.37 22.96
CA VAL A 98 -6.22 -15.73 22.19
C VAL A 98 -5.26 -16.77 21.63
N ALA A 99 -4.43 -17.40 22.46
CA ALA A 99 -3.35 -18.29 22.02
C ALA A 99 -3.83 -19.44 21.10
N ASN A 100 -3.20 -19.54 19.93
CA ASN A 100 -3.41 -20.54 18.88
C ASN A 100 -4.87 -20.81 18.50
N ASN A 101 -5.76 -19.85 18.69
CA ASN A 101 -7.18 -20.04 18.42
C ASN A 101 -7.56 -19.47 17.04
N ALA A 102 -7.45 -20.32 16.02
CA ALA A 102 -7.82 -19.98 14.65
C ALA A 102 -9.34 -19.89 14.42
N ALA A 103 -10.14 -20.49 15.32
CA ALA A 103 -11.60 -20.33 15.30
C ALA A 103 -12.05 -18.95 15.82
N GLY A 104 -11.08 -18.10 16.21
CA GLY A 104 -11.19 -16.68 16.57
C GLY A 104 -12.59 -16.07 16.48
N GLY A 105 -13.19 -15.81 17.64
CA GLY A 105 -14.56 -15.31 17.73
C GLY A 105 -14.68 -13.84 17.33
N THR A 106 -15.84 -13.45 16.80
CA THR A 106 -16.18 -12.05 16.52
C THR A 106 -16.93 -11.41 17.70
N ASP A 107 -16.53 -11.72 18.94
CA ASP A 107 -17.21 -11.14 20.10
C ASP A 107 -16.89 -9.64 20.20
N THR A 108 -17.77 -8.83 19.61
CA THR A 108 -17.70 -7.37 19.61
C THR A 108 -18.46 -6.76 20.78
N THR A 109 -19.07 -7.55 21.68
CA THR A 109 -19.89 -7.03 22.78
C THR A 109 -19.07 -6.20 23.78
N GLY A 110 -17.75 -6.44 23.82
CA GLY A 110 -16.80 -5.69 24.63
C GLY A 110 -16.35 -4.36 24.04
N ASN A 111 -16.71 -4.04 22.79
CA ASN A 111 -16.28 -2.81 22.14
C ASN A 111 -16.89 -1.58 22.78
N LEU A 112 -16.11 -0.51 22.94
CA LEU A 112 -16.65 0.80 23.34
C LEU A 112 -17.47 1.44 22.22
N LEU A 113 -17.02 1.30 20.97
CA LEU A 113 -17.78 1.72 19.80
C LEU A 113 -18.51 0.50 19.22
N GLN A 114 -19.82 0.61 19.06
CA GLN A 114 -20.63 -0.50 18.52
C GLN A 114 -20.52 -0.56 16.98
N GLY A 115 -20.75 -1.75 16.42
CA GLY A 115 -20.63 -2.00 14.97
C GLY A 115 -19.21 -1.79 14.46
N ASP A 116 -19.08 -1.17 13.28
CA ASP A 116 -17.77 -0.89 12.66
C ASP A 116 -17.00 0.25 13.35
N GLY A 117 -17.62 0.97 14.28
CA GLY A 117 -16.97 2.00 15.09
C GLY A 117 -16.71 3.32 14.35
N TYR A 118 -17.52 3.67 13.34
CA TYR A 118 -17.45 4.98 12.65
C TYR A 118 -18.22 6.07 13.41
N SER A 119 -17.82 6.30 14.65
CA SER A 119 -18.35 7.36 15.51
C SER A 119 -17.32 7.74 16.57
N ASN A 120 -17.47 8.92 17.18
CA ASN A 120 -16.58 9.33 18.27
C ASN A 120 -16.80 8.51 19.54
N PHE A 121 -15.71 8.26 20.28
CA PHE A 121 -15.81 7.81 21.67
C PHE A 121 -16.65 8.78 22.50
N ALA A 122 -17.31 8.26 23.55
CA ALA A 122 -18.20 9.06 24.39
C ALA A 122 -17.51 10.31 24.98
N TRP A 123 -16.22 10.21 25.30
CA TRP A 123 -15.44 11.34 25.81
C TRP A 123 -14.95 12.33 24.73
N ASN A 124 -15.18 12.04 23.44
CA ASN A 124 -14.81 12.88 22.29
C ASN A 124 -16.04 13.48 21.58
N GLN A 125 -17.21 13.49 22.21
CA GLN A 125 -18.46 13.99 21.61
C GLN A 125 -18.45 15.49 21.28
N ASN A 126 -17.54 16.25 21.89
CA ASN A 126 -17.35 17.67 21.59
C ASN A 126 -16.68 17.91 20.22
N VAL A 127 -16.12 16.87 19.60
CA VAL A 127 -15.51 16.93 18.27
C VAL A 127 -16.48 16.31 17.27
N PRO A 128 -16.91 17.04 16.21
CA PRO A 128 -17.74 16.45 15.16
C PRO A 128 -17.02 15.30 14.45
N PHE A 129 -17.73 14.18 14.25
CA PHE A 129 -17.26 13.10 13.40
C PHE A 129 -17.71 13.33 11.96
N ILE A 130 -16.75 13.38 11.03
CA ILE A 130 -16.99 13.53 9.60
C ILE A 130 -17.26 12.13 9.01
N PRO A 131 -18.46 11.85 8.49
CA PRO A 131 -18.78 10.57 7.87
C PRO A 131 -17.89 10.28 6.65
N ASN A 132 -17.67 9.00 6.37
CA ASN A 132 -16.91 8.58 5.20
C ASN A 132 -17.70 8.87 3.91
N ALA A 133 -16.99 9.16 2.82
CA ALA A 133 -17.59 9.21 1.50
C ALA A 133 -17.96 7.80 1.04
N ASP A 134 -19.15 7.67 0.45
CA ASP A 134 -19.62 6.45 -0.19
C ASP A 134 -19.19 6.44 -1.66
N THR A 135 -18.98 5.24 -2.19
CA THR A 135 -18.71 5.04 -3.62
C THR A 135 -19.19 3.67 -4.06
N THR A 136 -19.31 3.47 -5.37
CA THR A 136 -19.74 2.20 -5.97
C THR A 136 -18.56 1.25 -6.19
N GLY A 137 -18.85 -0.04 -6.16
CA GLY A 137 -17.84 -1.11 -6.24
C GLY A 137 -17.62 -1.80 -4.91
N SER A 138 -16.61 -2.66 -4.84
CA SER A 138 -16.21 -3.37 -3.63
C SER A 138 -14.77 -3.82 -3.69
N ASP A 139 -14.23 -4.36 -2.60
CA ASP A 139 -12.87 -4.87 -2.61
C ASP A 139 -12.70 -6.16 -3.41
N GLU A 140 -13.79 -6.91 -3.65
CA GLU A 140 -13.80 -8.12 -4.48
C GLU A 140 -13.90 -7.82 -5.98
N ASN A 141 -14.69 -6.82 -6.38
CA ASN A 141 -14.97 -6.54 -7.81
C ASN A 141 -14.28 -5.28 -8.34
N GLY A 142 -13.61 -4.53 -7.47
CA GLY A 142 -12.96 -3.27 -7.79
C GLY A 142 -13.84 -2.06 -7.50
N TRP A 143 -13.21 -0.97 -7.07
CA TRP A 143 -13.87 0.33 -6.89
C TRP A 143 -14.06 1.06 -8.22
N GLN A 144 -15.19 1.72 -8.39
CA GLN A 144 -15.53 2.40 -9.64
C GLN A 144 -14.99 3.82 -9.73
N GLU A 145 -14.68 4.44 -8.59
CA GLU A 145 -14.07 5.76 -8.52
C GLU A 145 -13.26 5.93 -7.22
N LEU A 146 -12.48 7.00 -7.16
CA LEU A 146 -11.97 7.54 -5.90
C LEU A 146 -12.86 8.76 -5.57
N PRO A 147 -13.73 8.67 -4.55
CA PRO A 147 -14.77 9.69 -4.32
C PRO A 147 -14.19 10.99 -3.75
N ASP A 148 -14.92 12.08 -3.93
CA ASP A 148 -14.61 13.34 -3.25
C ASP A 148 -14.74 13.15 -1.73
N THR A 149 -13.72 13.58 -0.99
CA THR A 149 -13.62 13.36 0.45
C THR A 149 -13.44 14.69 1.17
N PRO A 150 -14.35 15.08 2.09
CA PRO A 150 -14.26 16.34 2.80
C PRO A 150 -12.91 16.54 3.50
N GLY A 151 -12.32 17.72 3.33
CA GLY A 151 -11.02 18.05 3.93
C GLY A 151 -9.81 17.51 3.16
N PHE A 152 -10.01 16.86 2.01
CA PHE A 152 -8.93 16.36 1.16
C PHE A 152 -9.02 16.83 -0.28
N THR A 153 -7.86 16.93 -0.92
CA THR A 153 -7.72 17.04 -2.37
C THR A 153 -7.20 15.71 -2.91
N LEU A 154 -7.83 15.17 -3.95
CA LEU A 154 -7.34 14.00 -4.67
C LEU A 154 -6.29 14.43 -5.70
N ASN A 155 -5.01 14.15 -5.42
CA ASN A 155 -3.92 14.36 -6.37
C ASN A 155 -3.85 13.17 -7.35
N ARG A 156 -3.87 13.47 -8.65
CA ARG A 156 -3.66 12.50 -9.74
C ARG A 156 -2.59 12.97 -10.72
N THR A 157 -1.59 13.70 -10.23
CA THR A 157 -0.50 14.27 -11.05
C THR A 157 0.89 13.88 -10.58
N PHE A 158 1.02 13.31 -9.37
CA PHE A 158 2.30 12.91 -8.81
C PHE A 158 2.92 11.71 -9.56
N SER A 159 4.01 11.98 -10.28
CA SER A 159 4.75 10.97 -11.04
C SER A 159 5.72 10.22 -10.13
N VAL A 160 5.61 8.89 -10.09
CA VAL A 160 6.60 8.01 -9.47
C VAL A 160 7.43 7.32 -10.54
N HIS A 161 8.74 7.41 -10.39
CA HIS A 161 9.71 6.90 -11.36
C HIS A 161 10.26 5.55 -10.92
N ASN A 162 10.63 4.73 -11.90
CA ASN A 162 11.35 3.49 -11.64
C ASN A 162 12.78 3.74 -11.11
N VAL A 163 13.47 2.66 -10.72
CA VAL A 163 14.84 2.72 -10.17
C VAL A 163 15.88 3.34 -11.13
N PHE A 164 15.60 3.38 -12.43
CA PHE A 164 16.46 3.98 -13.46
C PHE A 164 16.05 5.39 -13.84
N LYS A 165 14.95 5.91 -13.26
CA LYS A 165 14.36 7.22 -13.54
C LYS A 165 13.99 7.46 -15.00
N ASN A 166 13.78 6.41 -15.79
CA ASN A 166 13.51 6.50 -17.23
C ASN A 166 12.07 6.11 -17.62
N GLU A 167 11.32 5.44 -16.73
CA GLU A 167 9.90 5.15 -16.89
C GLU A 167 9.17 5.63 -15.63
N SER A 168 7.90 6.01 -15.76
CA SER A 168 7.07 6.47 -14.64
C SER A 168 5.60 6.10 -14.79
N GLY A 169 4.87 6.23 -13.69
CA GLY A 169 3.41 6.20 -13.64
C GLY A 169 2.92 7.19 -12.58
N VAL A 170 1.63 7.50 -12.60
CA VAL A 170 1.04 8.42 -11.61
C VAL A 170 0.62 7.65 -10.37
N MET A 171 1.03 8.09 -9.17
CA MET A 171 0.51 7.56 -7.92
C MET A 171 -0.62 8.47 -7.41
N PRO A 172 -1.90 8.10 -7.57
CA PRO A 172 -2.98 8.87 -6.98
C PRO A 172 -2.92 8.83 -5.45
N PHE A 173 -3.21 9.95 -4.80
CA PHE A 173 -3.30 10.02 -3.34
C PHE A 173 -4.24 11.13 -2.87
N TYR A 174 -4.86 10.94 -1.71
CA TYR A 174 -5.54 12.03 -1.01
C TYR A 174 -4.54 12.80 -0.16
N ILE A 175 -4.59 14.12 -0.20
CA ILE A 175 -3.82 15.01 0.68
C ILE A 175 -4.76 15.97 1.40
N SER A 176 -4.62 16.07 2.73
CA SER A 176 -5.49 16.94 3.52
C SER A 176 -5.24 18.41 3.19
N THR A 177 -6.30 19.21 3.18
CA THR A 177 -6.19 20.65 3.01
C THR A 177 -5.42 21.26 4.19
N VAL A 178 -4.37 22.02 3.87
CA VAL A 178 -3.58 22.81 4.82
C VAL A 178 -3.62 24.26 4.32
N ALA A 179 -4.05 25.19 5.17
CA ALA A 179 -4.18 26.59 4.78
C ALA A 179 -2.81 27.27 4.66
N ASP A 180 -1.87 26.92 5.55
CA ASP A 180 -0.51 27.44 5.58
C ASP A 180 0.51 26.29 5.67
N PRO A 181 1.13 25.90 4.53
CA PRO A 181 2.14 24.83 4.51
C PRO A 181 3.36 25.09 5.40
N THR A 182 3.63 26.36 5.77
CA THR A 182 4.73 26.68 6.67
C THR A 182 4.44 26.28 8.12
N LYS A 183 3.18 26.05 8.48
CA LYS A 183 2.81 25.58 9.83
C LYS A 183 2.92 24.07 9.98
N VAL A 184 3.09 23.32 8.90
CA VAL A 184 3.16 21.85 8.93
C VAL A 184 4.42 21.41 9.65
N LEU A 185 4.23 20.73 10.78
CA LEU A 185 5.30 20.12 11.59
C LEU A 185 5.39 18.62 11.38
N ARG A 186 4.27 17.98 10.99
CA ARG A 186 4.21 16.54 10.77
C ARG A 186 3.38 16.16 9.55
N ALA A 187 3.90 15.21 8.79
CA ALA A 187 3.16 14.50 7.77
C ALA A 187 2.78 13.10 8.27
N ILE A 188 1.56 12.66 7.95
CA ILE A 188 1.08 11.30 8.23
C ILE A 188 0.82 10.62 6.89
N VAL A 189 1.59 9.58 6.57
CA VAL A 189 1.40 8.76 5.37
C VAL A 189 0.60 7.51 5.75
N VAL A 190 -0.61 7.38 5.21
CA VAL A 190 -1.57 6.34 5.62
C VAL A 190 -1.67 5.24 4.57
N TRP A 191 -1.47 3.99 4.98
CA TRP A 191 -1.78 2.81 4.18
C TRP A 191 -3.27 2.42 4.31
N PRO A 192 -3.93 1.96 3.25
CA PRO A 192 -5.29 1.44 3.37
C PRO A 192 -5.29 0.06 4.03
N GLY A 193 -6.46 -0.39 4.46
CA GLY A 193 -6.71 -1.78 4.84
C GLY A 193 -6.94 -2.70 3.64
N LYS A 194 -7.44 -3.91 3.91
CA LYS A 194 -7.77 -4.90 2.86
C LYS A 194 -8.70 -4.32 1.78
N PRO A 195 -9.72 -3.50 2.11
CA PRO A 195 -10.66 -3.07 1.10
C PRO A 195 -10.08 -2.10 0.08
N ARG A 196 -8.91 -1.47 0.33
CA ARG A 196 -8.28 -0.45 -0.53
C ARG A 196 -9.08 0.85 -0.66
N ASP A 197 -10.07 1.04 0.20
CA ASP A 197 -10.90 2.24 0.37
C ASP A 197 -10.12 3.38 1.03
N ILE A 198 -9.03 3.82 0.41
CA ILE A 198 -8.05 4.75 0.99
C ILE A 198 -8.67 6.08 1.45
N TRP A 199 -9.74 6.55 0.80
CA TRP A 199 -10.45 7.78 1.17
C TRP A 199 -11.05 7.68 2.58
N LYS A 200 -11.56 6.51 2.94
CA LYS A 200 -12.04 6.21 4.29
C LYS A 200 -10.88 6.27 5.28
N TYR A 201 -9.78 5.59 5.00
CA TYR A 201 -8.60 5.60 5.88
C TYR A 201 -8.02 7.02 6.07
N ALA A 202 -8.01 7.84 5.02
CA ALA A 202 -7.65 9.25 5.08
C ALA A 202 -8.60 10.03 6.01
N ASN A 203 -9.92 9.88 5.80
CA ASN A 203 -10.94 10.55 6.60
C ASN A 203 -10.94 10.11 8.07
N LEU A 204 -10.73 8.83 8.37
CA LEU A 204 -10.62 8.34 9.73
C LEU A 204 -9.39 8.92 10.45
N MET A 205 -8.26 9.04 9.74
CA MET A 205 -7.08 9.73 10.26
C MET A 205 -7.32 11.23 10.48
N LEU A 206 -8.11 11.88 9.61
CA LEU A 206 -8.52 13.29 9.76
C LEU A 206 -9.39 13.48 11.01
N ASN A 207 -10.37 12.59 11.23
CA ASN A 207 -11.18 12.60 12.45
C ASN A 207 -10.32 12.42 13.71
N ALA A 208 -9.36 11.48 13.69
CA ALA A 208 -8.43 11.30 14.80
C ALA A 208 -7.55 12.55 15.04
N ARG A 209 -7.08 13.20 13.97
CA ARG A 209 -6.34 14.48 14.06
C ARG A 209 -7.20 15.56 14.71
N ASN A 210 -8.46 15.68 14.32
CA ASN A 210 -9.37 16.67 14.90
C ASN A 210 -9.54 16.42 16.40
N VAL A 211 -9.67 15.16 16.83
CA VAL A 211 -9.69 14.80 18.26
C VAL A 211 -8.38 15.20 18.95
N ALA A 212 -7.23 14.87 18.36
CA ALA A 212 -5.93 15.26 18.92
C ALA A 212 -5.87 16.77 19.17
N VAL A 213 -6.10 17.58 18.13
CA VAL A 213 -5.96 19.05 18.22
C VAL A 213 -7.00 19.67 19.15
N THR A 214 -8.24 19.19 19.17
CA THR A 214 -9.29 19.77 20.02
C THR A 214 -9.16 19.36 21.48
N ASN A 215 -8.88 18.07 21.77
CA ASN A 215 -8.95 17.54 23.13
C ASN A 215 -7.57 17.44 23.82
N PHE A 216 -6.49 17.39 23.05
CA PHE A 216 -5.11 17.23 23.54
C PHE A 216 -4.21 18.34 23.00
N ASN A 217 -4.74 19.56 22.95
CA ASN A 217 -4.06 20.71 22.37
C ASN A 217 -2.67 20.95 23.02
N GLN A 218 -1.64 21.11 22.19
CA GLN A 218 -0.31 21.54 22.60
C GLN A 218 -0.09 22.98 22.15
N GLN A 219 0.63 23.77 22.94
CA GLN A 219 0.85 25.19 22.64
C GLN A 219 1.42 25.38 21.23
N GLY A 220 0.73 26.18 20.40
CA GLY A 220 1.14 26.49 19.03
C GLY A 220 0.80 25.41 17.99
N VAL A 221 0.22 24.27 18.40
CA VAL A 221 -0.22 23.22 17.50
C VAL A 221 -1.66 23.50 17.06
N THR A 222 -1.92 23.40 15.76
CA THR A 222 -3.26 23.59 15.19
C THR A 222 -3.54 22.50 14.15
N ASN A 223 -4.69 22.57 13.49
CA ASN A 223 -4.99 21.69 12.36
C ASN A 223 -3.92 21.78 11.27
N ASP A 224 -3.40 22.98 10.97
CA ASP A 224 -2.36 23.18 9.93
C ASP A 224 -0.98 22.61 10.34
N SER A 225 -0.80 22.18 11.60
CA SER A 225 0.43 21.50 12.02
C SER A 225 0.59 20.11 11.41
N PHE A 226 -0.48 19.57 10.81
CA PHE A 226 -0.53 18.21 10.29
C PHE A 226 -0.98 18.20 8.84
N VAL A 227 -0.25 17.46 7.99
CA VAL A 227 -0.71 17.06 6.66
C VAL A 227 -0.88 15.54 6.61
N ILE A 228 -2.04 15.08 6.15
CA ILE A 228 -2.34 13.65 5.99
C ILE A 228 -2.28 13.34 4.50
N ILE A 229 -1.51 12.31 4.13
CA ILE A 229 -1.32 11.84 2.77
C ILE A 229 -1.67 10.36 2.73
N ALA A 230 -2.57 9.98 1.84
CA ALA A 230 -3.11 8.63 1.78
C ALA A 230 -2.99 8.10 0.34
N PRO A 231 -1.89 7.40 0.01
CA PRO A 231 -1.65 6.87 -1.32
C PRO A 231 -2.63 5.76 -1.68
N ALA A 232 -3.27 5.89 -2.85
CA ALA A 232 -4.27 4.95 -3.30
C ALA A 232 -3.60 3.67 -3.82
N MET A 233 -3.53 2.65 -2.95
CA MET A 233 -2.94 1.34 -3.26
C MET A 233 -3.92 0.46 -4.03
N LEU A 234 -4.41 0.99 -5.16
CA LEU A 234 -5.36 0.33 -6.06
C LEU A 234 -4.73 -0.88 -6.76
N ASN A 235 -5.60 -1.78 -7.22
CA ASN A 235 -5.21 -2.98 -7.95
C ASN A 235 -5.83 -3.03 -9.37
N GLN A 236 -5.56 -4.10 -10.11
CA GLN A 236 -6.05 -4.28 -11.48
C GLN A 236 -7.58 -4.33 -11.59
N LEU A 237 -8.29 -4.79 -10.55
CA LEU A 237 -9.76 -4.77 -10.52
C LEU A 237 -10.27 -3.34 -10.40
N ASP A 238 -9.63 -2.51 -9.56
CA ASP A 238 -9.97 -1.10 -9.42
C ASP A 238 -9.71 -0.31 -10.73
N LEU A 239 -8.69 -0.71 -11.51
CA LEU A 239 -8.46 -0.17 -12.86
C LEU A 239 -9.56 -0.58 -13.85
N GLN A 240 -10.02 -1.83 -13.77
CA GLN A 240 -11.10 -2.34 -14.63
C GLN A 240 -12.45 -1.71 -14.29
N ALA A 241 -12.71 -1.49 -13.00
CA ALA A 241 -13.95 -0.95 -12.48
C ALA A 241 -14.06 0.58 -12.67
N GLY A 242 -12.94 1.31 -12.69
CA GLY A 242 -12.90 2.73 -13.06
C GLY A 242 -12.19 3.67 -12.07
N ALA A 243 -11.81 3.20 -10.87
CA ALA A 243 -11.15 4.04 -9.88
C ALA A 243 -9.76 4.52 -10.30
N ALA A 244 -8.99 3.66 -10.98
CA ALA A 244 -7.67 4.01 -11.51
C ALA A 244 -7.72 4.38 -13.00
N ARG A 245 -6.79 5.24 -13.44
CA ARG A 245 -6.62 5.65 -14.84
C ARG A 245 -5.49 4.86 -15.54
N PRO A 246 -5.46 4.80 -16.89
CA PRO A 246 -4.48 4.00 -17.64
C PRO A 246 -3.00 4.33 -17.37
N ASN A 247 -2.68 5.54 -16.91
CA ASN A 247 -1.32 5.95 -16.56
C ASN A 247 -1.02 5.84 -15.05
N GLU A 248 -1.97 5.40 -14.23
CA GLU A 248 -1.83 5.33 -12.78
C GLU A 248 -1.27 3.99 -12.29
N ILE A 249 -0.56 4.05 -11.17
CA ILE A 249 0.06 2.90 -10.52
C ILE A 249 -1.02 2.03 -9.89
N VAL A 250 -1.08 0.77 -10.33
CA VAL A 250 -1.90 -0.27 -9.67
C VAL A 250 -1.10 -1.53 -9.44
N PHE A 251 -1.51 -2.33 -8.47
CA PHE A 251 -0.83 -3.57 -8.06
C PHE A 251 -1.65 -4.82 -8.40
N HIS A 252 -1.05 -6.00 -8.23
CA HIS A 252 -1.77 -7.26 -8.36
C HIS A 252 -2.42 -7.66 -7.03
N GLY A 253 -3.75 -7.70 -6.94
CA GLY A 253 -4.48 -8.02 -5.71
C GLY A 253 -3.94 -7.25 -4.50
N SER A 254 -3.74 -7.94 -3.37
CA SER A 254 -3.14 -7.36 -2.16
C SER A 254 -1.60 -7.34 -2.18
N SER A 255 -0.94 -7.41 -3.34
CA SER A 255 0.54 -7.49 -3.36
C SER A 255 1.23 -6.17 -2.99
N TRP A 256 0.49 -5.06 -2.97
CA TRP A 256 0.98 -3.75 -2.54
C TRP A 256 1.49 -3.76 -1.09
N GLN A 257 0.86 -4.49 -0.16
CA GLN A 257 1.31 -4.50 1.24
C GLN A 257 2.71 -5.12 1.40
N ARG A 258 3.10 -5.99 0.47
CA ARG A 258 4.37 -6.74 0.53
C ARG A 258 5.46 -6.16 -0.36
N GLY A 259 5.33 -4.91 -0.79
CA GLY A 259 6.35 -4.26 -1.59
C GLY A 259 6.43 -4.77 -3.02
N ALA A 260 5.36 -5.33 -3.59
CA ALA A 260 5.42 -5.90 -4.93
C ALA A 260 5.54 -4.82 -6.03
N PRO A 261 6.13 -5.13 -7.20
CA PRO A 261 6.11 -4.25 -8.35
C PRO A 261 4.69 -4.00 -8.84
N SER A 262 4.44 -2.79 -9.36
CA SER A 262 3.19 -2.42 -10.02
C SER A 262 2.89 -3.28 -11.25
N ARG A 263 1.65 -3.22 -11.71
CA ARG A 263 1.15 -3.86 -12.94
C ARG A 263 0.76 -2.84 -14.00
N ASN A 264 0.51 -1.61 -13.59
CA ASN A 264 0.16 -0.51 -14.48
C ASN A 264 0.93 0.77 -14.07
N PRO A 265 1.23 1.67 -15.03
CA PRO A 265 1.39 1.34 -16.46
C PRO A 265 2.49 0.26 -16.62
N PRO A 266 2.48 -0.51 -17.72
CA PRO A 266 3.54 -1.48 -17.99
C PRO A 266 4.91 -0.79 -18.05
N MET A 267 5.88 -1.31 -17.30
CA MET A 267 7.25 -0.82 -17.27
C MET A 267 8.22 -2.00 -17.35
N LYS A 268 9.38 -1.80 -17.98
CA LYS A 268 10.47 -2.79 -17.95
C LYS A 268 10.95 -3.04 -16.52
N HIS A 269 11.00 -1.99 -15.71
CA HIS A 269 11.35 -2.05 -14.30
C HIS A 269 10.27 -1.41 -13.44
N ALA A 270 9.18 -2.14 -13.21
CA ALA A 270 8.03 -1.63 -12.45
C ALA A 270 8.40 -1.09 -11.06
N VAL A 271 7.76 0.02 -10.69
CA VAL A 271 7.87 0.67 -9.38
C VAL A 271 7.24 -0.23 -8.32
N THR A 272 7.94 -0.51 -7.22
CA THR A 272 7.33 -1.22 -6.08
C THR A 272 6.51 -0.27 -5.22
N SER A 273 5.50 -0.77 -4.50
CA SER A 273 4.72 0.06 -3.56
C SER A 273 5.62 0.78 -2.54
N TYR A 274 6.66 0.11 -2.05
CA TYR A 274 7.65 0.72 -1.14
C TYR A 274 8.47 1.82 -1.82
N ALA A 275 8.84 1.66 -3.10
CA ALA A 275 9.55 2.69 -3.86
C ALA A 275 8.64 3.89 -4.18
N ALA A 276 7.34 3.67 -4.37
CA ALA A 276 6.37 4.75 -4.56
C ALA A 276 6.19 5.56 -3.27
N VAL A 277 6.04 4.90 -2.13
CA VAL A 277 5.96 5.57 -0.82
C VAL A 277 7.26 6.29 -0.47
N ASP A 278 8.41 5.70 -0.79
CA ASP A 278 9.71 6.38 -0.66
C ASP A 278 9.76 7.71 -1.41
N GLN A 279 9.17 7.81 -2.61
CA GLN A 279 9.16 9.03 -3.40
C GLN A 279 8.21 10.09 -2.82
N ILE A 280 7.09 9.68 -2.22
CA ILE A 280 6.20 10.60 -1.48
C ILE A 280 6.92 11.15 -0.24
N ILE A 281 7.62 10.29 0.51
CA ILE A 281 8.38 10.71 1.69
C ILE A 281 9.57 11.62 1.29
N ASP A 282 10.22 11.34 0.16
CA ASP A 282 11.26 12.21 -0.40
C ASP A 282 10.73 13.62 -0.72
N ASP A 283 9.54 13.70 -1.34
CA ASP A 283 8.89 14.98 -1.67
C ASP A 283 8.48 15.75 -0.40
N LEU A 284 7.98 15.05 0.62
CA LEU A 284 7.62 15.68 1.89
C LEU A 284 8.82 16.29 2.61
N PHE A 285 9.96 15.62 2.59
CA PHE A 285 11.21 16.16 3.16
C PHE A 285 11.94 17.11 2.20
N ASN A 286 11.44 17.31 0.99
CA ASN A 286 11.86 18.42 0.14
C ASN A 286 11.27 19.72 0.72
N ARG A 287 12.11 20.47 1.45
CA ARG A 287 11.72 21.62 2.28
C ARG A 287 11.07 22.80 1.52
N THR A 288 10.90 22.70 0.20
CA THR A 288 10.17 23.69 -0.59
C THR A 288 8.69 23.73 -0.24
N SER A 289 8.05 22.58 -0.05
CA SER A 289 6.59 22.50 0.19
C SER A 289 6.24 22.67 1.66
N TYR A 290 7.03 22.06 2.56
CA TYR A 290 6.80 22.06 4.01
C TYR A 290 8.11 22.42 4.75
N PRO A 291 8.48 23.71 4.82
CA PRO A 291 9.80 24.13 5.30
C PRO A 291 10.06 23.80 6.77
N ASN A 292 9.02 23.68 7.59
CA ASN A 292 9.10 23.39 9.03
C ASN A 292 8.76 21.94 9.38
N LEU A 293 8.70 21.04 8.39
CA LEU A 293 8.40 19.63 8.62
C LEU A 293 9.49 18.96 9.46
N ASN A 294 9.12 18.54 10.66
CA ASN A 294 10.02 17.87 11.60
C ASN A 294 10.03 16.35 11.40
N GLN A 295 8.84 15.73 11.36
CA GLN A 295 8.65 14.28 11.41
C GLN A 295 7.66 13.78 10.36
N ILE A 296 7.82 12.53 9.95
CA ILE A 296 6.80 11.78 9.21
C ILE A 296 6.39 10.54 10.01
N VAL A 297 5.10 10.27 10.10
CA VAL A 297 4.56 9.00 10.60
C VAL A 297 4.00 8.23 9.43
N VAL A 298 4.47 7.00 9.22
CA VAL A 298 3.86 6.03 8.30
C VAL A 298 2.97 5.13 9.12
N ALA A 299 1.67 5.10 8.82
CA ALA A 299 0.68 4.43 9.64
C ALA A 299 -0.22 3.50 8.81
N GLY A 300 -0.71 2.45 9.44
CA GLY A 300 -1.80 1.65 8.88
C GLY A 300 -2.38 0.66 9.88
N HIS A 301 -3.67 0.37 9.70
CA HIS A 301 -4.41 -0.63 10.47
C HIS A 301 -4.70 -1.87 9.60
N SER A 302 -4.85 -3.05 10.19
CA SER A 302 -5.16 -4.30 9.50
C SER A 302 -4.13 -4.63 8.41
N MET A 303 -4.53 -4.80 7.15
CA MET A 303 -3.61 -4.98 6.02
C MET A 303 -2.66 -3.78 5.82
N GLY A 304 -3.07 -2.57 6.20
CA GLY A 304 -2.20 -1.40 6.24
C GLY A 304 -1.17 -1.48 7.37
N GLY A 305 -1.50 -2.16 8.47
CA GLY A 305 -0.56 -2.51 9.54
C GLY A 305 0.49 -3.50 9.04
N GLN A 306 0.07 -4.51 8.26
CA GLN A 306 1.00 -5.42 7.57
C GLN A 306 1.94 -4.63 6.65
N ALA A 307 1.39 -3.74 5.82
CA ALA A 307 2.18 -2.91 4.91
C ALA A 307 3.19 -2.03 5.65
N THR A 308 2.76 -1.39 6.74
CA THR A 308 3.59 -0.52 7.56
C THR A 308 4.73 -1.29 8.21
N GLN A 309 4.45 -2.45 8.82
CA GLN A 309 5.49 -3.28 9.45
C GLN A 309 6.50 -3.80 8.43
N ARG A 310 6.01 -4.34 7.31
CA ARG A 310 6.85 -4.92 6.25
C ARG A 310 7.66 -3.83 5.55
N TYR A 311 7.09 -2.64 5.36
CA TYR A 311 7.82 -1.49 4.85
C TYR A 311 8.87 -1.02 5.86
N ALA A 312 8.57 -0.88 7.15
CA ALA A 312 9.55 -0.51 8.17
C ALA A 312 10.77 -1.46 8.19
N LEU A 313 10.52 -2.77 8.05
CA LEU A 313 11.57 -3.79 7.97
C LEU A 313 12.42 -3.64 6.70
N MET A 314 11.77 -3.48 5.53
CA MET A 314 12.47 -3.47 4.25
C MET A 314 13.02 -2.10 3.85
N LYS A 315 12.51 -1.00 4.43
CA LYS A 315 12.82 0.39 4.04
C LYS A 315 14.31 0.63 4.03
N LYS A 316 14.83 1.09 2.89
CA LYS A 316 16.24 1.44 2.71
C LYS A 316 16.59 2.72 3.48
N THR A 317 17.82 2.81 3.97
CA THR A 317 18.32 3.96 4.72
C THR A 317 18.35 5.19 3.82
N LYS A 318 17.71 6.28 4.27
CA LYS A 318 17.76 7.61 3.64
C LYS A 318 18.15 8.69 4.65
N VAL A 319 18.55 9.86 4.16
CA VAL A 319 19.09 10.96 4.98
C VAL A 319 18.15 11.38 6.11
N TYR A 320 16.84 11.34 5.88
CA TYR A 320 15.85 11.80 6.85
C TYR A 320 15.36 10.69 7.81
N ASP A 321 15.90 9.47 7.75
CA ASP A 321 15.29 8.29 8.39
C ASP A 321 15.18 8.40 9.93
N ASN A 322 16.03 9.22 10.58
CA ASN A 322 15.91 9.53 12.00
C ASN A 322 14.61 10.27 12.36
N ASN A 323 13.88 10.76 11.37
CA ASN A 323 12.64 11.54 11.49
C ASN A 323 11.42 10.80 10.90
N VAL A 324 11.54 9.49 10.67
CA VAL A 324 10.45 8.64 10.20
C VAL A 324 10.05 7.66 11.31
N ARG A 325 8.77 7.69 11.64
CA ARG A 325 8.11 6.85 12.64
C ARG A 325 7.12 5.92 11.98
N PHE A 326 6.87 4.77 12.60
CA PHE A 326 5.94 3.76 12.08
C PHE A 326 4.89 3.44 13.14
N TRP A 327 3.61 3.52 12.78
CA TRP A 327 2.51 3.09 13.63
C TRP A 327 1.82 1.88 13.01
N ILE A 328 1.84 0.75 13.71
CA ILE A 328 1.44 -0.56 13.20
C ILE A 328 0.21 -1.04 13.99
N GLY A 329 -0.97 -0.93 13.38
CA GLY A 329 -2.24 -1.34 14.01
C GLY A 329 -2.73 -2.71 13.54
N ASN A 330 -2.95 -3.64 14.48
CA ASN A 330 -3.59 -4.96 14.26
C ASN A 330 -3.25 -5.69 12.93
N PRO A 331 -1.98 -5.93 12.56
CA PRO A 331 -1.67 -6.69 11.35
C PRO A 331 -2.29 -8.09 11.36
N GLY A 332 -2.82 -8.51 10.20
CA GLY A 332 -3.31 -9.89 10.02
C GLY A 332 -2.19 -10.93 9.97
N SER A 333 -0.98 -10.52 9.59
CA SER A 333 0.24 -11.34 9.62
C SER A 333 1.48 -10.44 9.63
N TRP A 334 2.60 -10.98 10.08
CA TRP A 334 3.84 -10.23 10.31
C TRP A 334 4.97 -10.79 9.45
N ALA A 335 5.92 -9.94 9.06
CA ALA A 335 7.22 -10.40 8.57
C ALA A 335 8.14 -10.63 9.77
N TRP A 336 8.34 -11.90 10.11
CA TRP A 336 9.20 -12.32 11.21
C TRP A 336 10.67 -12.00 10.92
N LEU A 337 11.39 -11.59 11.97
CA LEU A 337 12.80 -11.22 11.87
C LEU A 337 13.71 -12.47 11.89
N THR A 338 13.21 -13.58 12.43
CA THR A 338 13.87 -14.89 12.47
C THR A 338 12.97 -15.96 11.85
N ASP A 339 13.51 -17.15 11.65
CA ASP A 339 12.78 -18.34 11.20
C ASP A 339 12.06 -19.08 12.35
N ALA A 340 12.16 -18.59 13.59
CA ALA A 340 11.42 -19.13 14.71
C ALA A 340 9.92 -18.82 14.59
N ARG A 341 9.07 -19.74 15.06
CA ARG A 341 7.61 -19.61 15.09
C ARG A 341 7.05 -20.19 16.39
N PRO A 342 6.01 -19.57 16.98
CA PRO A 342 5.40 -20.04 18.22
C PRO A 342 4.62 -21.34 18.04
N TYR A 343 4.08 -21.59 16.84
CA TYR A 343 3.24 -22.74 16.55
C TYR A 343 3.73 -23.51 15.33
N SER A 344 3.47 -24.81 15.30
CA SER A 344 3.64 -25.66 14.12
C SER A 344 2.32 -25.84 13.39
N ASN A 345 2.33 -25.81 12.05
CA ASN A 345 1.13 -26.12 11.27
C ASN A 345 1.45 -27.03 10.07
N ALA A 346 0.91 -28.25 10.11
CA ALA A 346 1.11 -29.29 9.10
C ALA A 346 0.48 -28.98 7.73
N SER A 347 -0.36 -27.94 7.62
CA SER A 347 -0.96 -27.50 6.35
C SER A 347 -0.01 -26.73 5.44
N CYS A 348 1.14 -26.27 5.93
CA CYS A 348 2.21 -25.82 5.04
C CYS A 348 3.05 -27.03 4.57
N ALA A 349 3.39 -27.08 3.28
CA ALA A 349 4.22 -28.15 2.74
C ALA A 349 5.60 -28.19 3.41
N ALA A 350 6.26 -29.35 3.34
CA ALA A 350 7.61 -29.53 3.89
C ALA A 350 8.62 -28.52 3.29
N GLY A 351 9.30 -27.74 4.14
CA GLY A 351 10.33 -26.75 3.76
C GLY A 351 10.16 -25.38 4.46
N ASN A 352 10.98 -24.39 4.10
CA ASN A 352 10.94 -23.01 4.64
C ASN A 352 9.79 -22.16 4.04
N GLU A 353 8.67 -22.76 3.66
CA GLU A 353 7.54 -22.04 3.04
C GLU A 353 6.86 -21.06 4.00
N TYR A 354 6.76 -21.44 5.27
CA TYR A 354 6.24 -20.60 6.36
C TYR A 354 7.06 -19.31 6.58
N ASP A 355 8.32 -19.30 6.12
CA ASP A 355 9.25 -18.18 6.23
C ASP A 355 9.49 -17.47 4.89
N THR A 356 8.72 -17.84 3.85
CA THR A 356 8.78 -17.15 2.56
C THR A 356 8.14 -15.77 2.65
N TRP A 357 8.78 -14.77 2.04
CA TRP A 357 8.26 -13.39 1.99
C TRP A 357 6.80 -13.39 1.48
N PRO A 358 5.85 -12.77 2.22
CA PRO A 358 6.08 -11.72 3.20
C PRO A 358 5.95 -12.13 4.69
N TYR A 359 6.12 -13.41 5.00
CA TYR A 359 6.00 -13.95 6.35
C TYR A 359 7.34 -14.02 7.10
N GLY A 360 8.46 -13.99 6.38
CA GLY A 360 9.81 -13.95 6.92
C GLY A 360 10.87 -13.66 5.86
N LEU A 361 12.14 -13.86 6.24
CA LEU A 361 13.32 -13.47 5.45
C LEU A 361 14.18 -14.66 4.97
N ASN A 362 13.99 -15.87 5.50
CA ASN A 362 14.81 -17.06 5.26
C ASN A 362 14.19 -18.08 4.31
N GLY A 363 12.91 -17.93 3.96
CA GLY A 363 12.28 -18.74 2.91
C GLY A 363 12.87 -18.45 1.53
N ASN A 364 12.12 -18.75 0.47
CA ASN A 364 12.63 -18.58 -0.89
C ASN A 364 13.01 -17.11 -1.18
N GLN A 365 14.31 -16.81 -1.21
CA GLN A 365 14.85 -15.45 -1.37
C GLN A 365 14.48 -14.80 -2.72
N THR A 366 14.08 -15.58 -3.73
CA THR A 366 13.57 -15.04 -5.00
C THR A 366 12.21 -14.35 -4.84
N LYS A 367 11.46 -14.68 -3.78
CA LYS A 367 10.15 -14.11 -3.46
C LYS A 367 10.23 -12.79 -2.67
N LEU A 368 11.37 -12.48 -2.06
CA LEU A 368 11.61 -11.18 -1.42
C LEU A 368 11.29 -10.04 -2.40
N THR A 369 10.70 -8.95 -1.90
CA THR A 369 10.43 -7.76 -2.74
C THR A 369 11.70 -7.29 -3.45
N SER A 370 11.59 -6.97 -4.75
CA SER A 370 12.70 -6.41 -5.53
C SER A 370 13.23 -5.09 -4.98
N TYR A 371 12.46 -4.42 -4.12
CA TYR A 371 12.83 -3.17 -3.44
C TYR A 371 14.11 -3.30 -2.60
N ALA A 372 14.19 -4.32 -1.73
CA ALA A 372 15.30 -4.53 -0.81
C ALA A 372 15.84 -5.97 -0.80
N ARG A 373 15.45 -6.82 -1.77
CA ARG A 373 15.98 -8.20 -1.92
C ARG A 373 17.51 -8.23 -1.87
N LYS A 374 18.18 -7.29 -2.54
CA LYS A 374 19.65 -7.23 -2.57
C LYS A 374 20.25 -6.94 -1.20
N ASP A 375 19.60 -6.09 -0.40
CA ASP A 375 20.05 -5.78 0.97
C ASP A 375 19.95 -7.03 1.85
N VAL A 376 18.82 -7.74 1.79
CA VAL A 376 18.59 -8.96 2.58
C VAL A 376 19.58 -10.07 2.20
N ILE A 377 19.81 -10.29 0.90
CA ILE A 377 20.78 -11.29 0.43
C ILE A 377 22.21 -10.91 0.82
N ALA A 378 22.58 -9.63 0.72
CA ALA A 378 23.93 -9.17 1.02
C ALA A 378 24.22 -9.17 2.53
N ASN A 379 23.28 -8.69 3.35
CA ASN A 379 23.41 -8.65 4.80
C ASN A 379 22.04 -8.54 5.49
N LYS A 380 21.42 -9.68 5.77
CA LYS A 380 20.15 -9.78 6.51
C LYS A 380 20.24 -9.16 7.91
N THR A 381 21.36 -9.34 8.61
CA THR A 381 21.58 -8.77 9.95
C THR A 381 21.47 -7.26 9.92
N TYR A 382 22.09 -6.60 8.95
CA TYR A 382 21.95 -5.15 8.77
C TYR A 382 20.50 -4.72 8.56
N VAL A 383 19.71 -5.47 7.79
CA VAL A 383 18.29 -5.16 7.56
C VAL A 383 17.48 -5.25 8.86
N ILE A 384 17.73 -6.28 9.67
CA ILE A 384 17.09 -6.47 10.98
C ILE A 384 17.54 -5.37 11.94
N ASP A 385 18.83 -5.11 12.09
CA ASP A 385 19.38 -4.07 12.97
C ASP A 385 18.83 -2.69 12.60
N ARG A 386 18.70 -2.40 11.30
CA ARG A 386 18.06 -1.17 10.81
C ARG A 386 16.62 -1.06 11.29
N PHE A 387 15.83 -2.13 11.25
CA PHE A 387 14.46 -2.15 11.77
C PHE A 387 14.40 -1.95 13.29
N LEU A 388 15.25 -2.64 14.04
CA LEU A 388 15.32 -2.53 15.51
C LEU A 388 15.70 -1.11 15.97
N ASN A 389 16.41 -0.36 15.13
CA ASN A 389 16.80 1.03 15.40
C ASN A 389 15.80 2.08 14.84
N ARG A 390 14.73 1.68 14.14
CA ARG A 390 13.66 2.60 13.73
C ARG A 390 12.74 2.93 14.91
N GLN A 391 12.02 4.05 14.79
CA GLN A 391 10.97 4.41 15.75
C GLN A 391 9.68 3.69 15.36
N VAL A 392 9.28 2.67 16.11
CA VAL A 392 8.14 1.80 15.78
C VAL A 392 7.17 1.72 16.96
N SER A 393 5.89 1.98 16.73
CA SER A 393 4.83 1.80 17.70
C SER A 393 3.89 0.70 17.24
N TYR A 394 3.77 -0.34 18.05
CA TYR A 394 2.80 -1.42 17.86
C TYR A 394 1.52 -1.08 18.62
N ALA A 395 0.39 -1.06 17.94
CA ALA A 395 -0.93 -0.86 18.53
C ALA A 395 -1.78 -2.11 18.32
N LEU A 396 -2.10 -2.83 19.40
CA LEU A 396 -2.77 -4.13 19.36
C LEU A 396 -4.05 -4.09 20.20
N ALA A 397 -5.20 -4.38 19.60
CA ALA A 397 -6.48 -4.35 20.30
C ALA A 397 -6.75 -5.66 21.06
N LEU A 398 -7.16 -5.55 22.32
CA LEU A 398 -7.32 -6.71 23.21
C LEU A 398 -8.55 -7.57 22.91
N LEU A 399 -9.50 -7.04 22.14
CA LEU A 399 -10.65 -7.80 21.64
C LEU A 399 -10.50 -8.23 20.17
N ASP A 400 -9.34 -7.97 19.55
CA ASP A 400 -9.11 -8.35 18.16
C ASP A 400 -8.69 -9.82 18.02
N ILE A 401 -9.62 -10.70 18.34
CA ILE A 401 -9.47 -12.16 18.23
C ILE A 401 -10.05 -12.70 16.91
N GLY A 402 -10.20 -11.85 15.89
CA GLY A 402 -10.61 -12.28 14.54
C GLY A 402 -9.49 -13.02 13.79
N ALA A 403 -9.86 -13.89 12.85
CA ALA A 403 -8.94 -14.80 12.16
C ALA A 403 -7.83 -14.11 11.34
N GLY A 404 -8.08 -12.92 10.79
CA GLY A 404 -7.09 -12.16 10.00
C GLY A 404 -6.60 -12.87 8.74
N ASP A 405 -5.29 -13.05 8.61
CA ASP A 405 -4.68 -13.80 7.50
C ASP A 405 -4.78 -15.31 7.76
N THR A 406 -5.54 -16.02 6.93
CA THR A 406 -5.81 -17.46 7.06
C THR A 406 -4.86 -18.35 6.25
N HIS A 407 -3.87 -17.77 5.56
CA HIS A 407 -2.87 -18.58 4.86
C HIS A 407 -2.05 -19.40 5.85
N CYS A 408 -1.61 -20.60 5.42
CA CYS A 408 -0.90 -21.52 6.31
C CYS A 408 0.29 -20.84 7.00
N GLN A 409 1.06 -19.99 6.30
CA GLN A 409 2.23 -19.30 6.84
C GLN A 409 1.88 -18.33 7.98
N ALA A 410 0.71 -17.70 7.93
CA ALA A 410 0.22 -16.83 8.99
C ALA A 410 -0.19 -17.63 10.23
N LEU A 411 -0.75 -18.82 10.04
CA LEU A 411 -1.15 -19.71 11.14
C LEU A 411 0.04 -20.24 11.96
N TRP A 412 1.26 -20.25 11.40
CA TRP A 412 2.47 -20.50 12.20
C TRP A 412 2.78 -19.38 13.21
N GLN A 413 2.20 -18.20 13.01
CA GLN A 413 2.46 -17.01 13.84
C GLN A 413 1.44 -16.85 14.97
N GLY A 414 0.27 -17.50 14.84
CA GLY A 414 -0.88 -17.37 15.75
C GLY A 414 -2.22 -17.58 15.05
N GLY A 415 -3.25 -17.86 15.85
CA GLY A 415 -4.60 -18.16 15.40
C GLY A 415 -5.41 -16.93 14.99
N ASN A 416 -5.18 -15.78 15.62
CA ASN A 416 -5.92 -14.54 15.39
C ASN A 416 -5.02 -13.30 15.44
N HIS A 417 -5.57 -12.10 15.19
CA HIS A 417 -4.81 -10.84 15.17
C HIS A 417 -4.03 -10.58 16.46
N LEU A 418 -4.69 -10.67 17.62
CA LEU A 418 -4.08 -10.39 18.91
C LEU A 418 -2.99 -11.41 19.26
N ASP A 419 -3.22 -12.69 19.01
CA ASP A 419 -2.23 -13.75 19.17
C ASP A 419 -0.99 -13.45 18.32
N ARG A 420 -1.15 -13.27 17.00
CA ARG A 420 -0.03 -12.99 16.09
C ARG A 420 0.76 -11.74 16.48
N GLY A 421 0.07 -10.68 16.88
CA GLY A 421 0.72 -9.46 17.35
C GLY A 421 1.50 -9.67 18.63
N SER A 422 0.92 -10.37 19.60
CA SER A 422 1.55 -10.70 20.88
C SER A 422 2.75 -11.61 20.68
N GLN A 423 2.63 -12.67 19.88
CA GLN A 423 3.74 -13.56 19.54
C GLN A 423 4.87 -12.86 18.78
N PHE A 424 4.54 -11.92 17.89
CA PHE A 424 5.56 -11.10 17.23
C PHE A 424 6.34 -10.24 18.24
N VAL A 425 5.70 -9.71 19.28
CA VAL A 425 6.40 -9.01 20.38
C VAL A 425 7.22 -10.00 21.21
N LEU A 426 6.68 -11.17 21.54
CA LEU A 426 7.36 -12.19 22.35
C LEU A 426 8.63 -12.73 21.69
N GLN A 427 8.78 -12.63 20.37
CA GLN A 427 10.02 -13.02 19.69
C GLN A 427 11.27 -12.35 20.29
N TYR A 428 11.12 -11.11 20.81
CA TYR A 428 12.22 -10.34 21.39
C TYR A 428 12.73 -10.93 22.72
N GLN A 429 11.98 -11.83 23.36
CA GLN A 429 12.41 -12.54 24.57
C GLN A 429 13.52 -13.56 24.31
N ASN A 430 13.76 -13.94 23.05
CA ASN A 430 14.79 -14.91 22.71
C ASN A 430 16.20 -14.37 23.00
N ALA A 431 16.73 -14.70 24.18
CA ALA A 431 18.07 -14.32 24.63
C ALA A 431 19.21 -14.97 23.82
N SER A 432 18.93 -16.06 23.10
CA SER A 432 19.91 -16.72 22.23
C SER A 432 19.99 -16.08 20.84
N SER A 433 19.03 -15.22 20.48
CA SER A 433 19.06 -14.47 19.23
C SER A 433 20.07 -13.34 19.33
N SER A 434 21.08 -13.35 18.45
CA SER A 434 22.08 -12.28 18.33
C SER A 434 21.46 -10.92 17.99
N TYR A 435 20.23 -10.91 17.45
CA TYR A 435 19.50 -9.68 17.14
C TYR A 435 18.83 -9.06 18.37
N PHE A 436 18.30 -9.88 19.28
CA PHE A 436 17.37 -9.41 20.31
C PHE A 436 18.01 -9.35 21.69
N ASN A 437 18.90 -10.29 22.02
CA ASN A 437 19.53 -10.40 23.34
C ASN A 437 18.53 -10.37 24.50
N GLY A 438 17.31 -10.92 24.28
CA GLY A 438 16.25 -11.01 25.28
C GLY A 438 15.61 -9.67 25.66
N LYS A 439 15.74 -8.63 24.82
CA LYS A 439 15.29 -7.27 25.13
C LYS A 439 14.34 -6.74 24.08
N PHE A 440 13.29 -6.07 24.55
CA PHE A 440 12.43 -5.26 23.69
C PHE A 440 13.24 -4.07 23.13
N PRO A 441 13.12 -3.72 21.83
CA PRO A 441 13.95 -2.68 21.25
C PRO A 441 13.68 -1.30 21.88
N PRO A 442 14.72 -0.52 22.26
CA PRO A 442 14.55 0.71 23.04
C PRO A 442 13.89 1.87 22.26
N ARG A 443 13.81 1.75 20.94
CA ARG A 443 13.16 2.72 20.05
C ARG A 443 11.77 2.28 19.61
N HIS A 444 11.31 1.14 20.12
CA HIS A 444 9.97 0.63 19.86
C HIS A 444 9.06 0.90 21.06
N THR A 445 7.75 0.94 20.84
CA THR A 445 6.72 1.00 21.87
C THR A 445 5.63 -0.02 21.59
N LEU A 446 4.98 -0.51 22.64
CA LEU A 446 3.80 -1.38 22.55
C LEU A 446 2.65 -0.71 23.28
N ASP A 447 1.52 -0.58 22.60
CA ASP A 447 0.31 0.02 23.14
C ASP A 447 -0.85 -0.98 22.93
N TYR A 448 -1.20 -1.73 24.00
CA TYR A 448 -2.41 -2.55 23.98
C TYR A 448 -3.65 -1.68 24.14
N ILE A 449 -4.69 -1.90 23.33
CA ILE A 449 -5.90 -1.09 23.32
C ILE A 449 -7.05 -1.92 23.89
N ALA A 450 -7.46 -1.58 25.11
CA ALA A 450 -8.61 -2.18 25.77
C ALA A 450 -9.92 -1.82 25.06
N ASN A 451 -10.87 -2.77 25.08
CA ASN A 451 -12.25 -2.59 24.61
C ASN A 451 -12.39 -2.15 23.16
N VAL A 452 -11.43 -2.55 22.34
CA VAL A 452 -11.46 -2.33 20.90
C VAL A 452 -11.14 -3.66 20.25
N SER A 453 -11.90 -4.01 19.22
CA SER A 453 -11.62 -5.14 18.34
C SER A 453 -10.99 -4.64 17.03
N HIS A 454 -11.31 -5.25 15.90
CA HIS A 454 -10.77 -4.90 14.59
C HIS A 454 -11.38 -3.62 13.98
N GLN A 455 -11.39 -2.51 14.72
CA GLN A 455 -12.07 -1.26 14.35
C GLN A 455 -11.07 -0.15 13.98
N ASP A 456 -11.06 0.25 12.70
CA ASP A 456 -10.11 1.22 12.15
C ASP A 456 -10.04 2.53 12.97
N TYR A 457 -11.18 3.19 13.14
CA TYR A 457 -11.24 4.51 13.79
C TYR A 457 -10.93 4.45 15.29
N ALA A 458 -11.46 3.43 15.97
CA ALA A 458 -11.22 3.22 17.39
C ALA A 458 -9.70 3.09 17.66
N MET A 459 -9.00 2.34 16.80
CA MET A 459 -7.55 2.16 16.90
C MET A 459 -6.78 3.47 16.68
N TYR A 460 -7.21 4.35 15.77
CA TYR A 460 -6.54 5.65 15.56
C TYR A 460 -6.82 6.67 16.67
N SER A 461 -8.02 6.64 17.27
CA SER A 461 -8.51 7.72 18.14
C SER A 461 -8.39 7.47 19.64
N THR A 462 -7.71 6.40 20.06
CA THR A 462 -7.34 6.21 21.47
C THR A 462 -6.21 7.14 21.89
N ASN A 463 -6.15 7.51 23.17
CA ASN A 463 -5.18 8.49 23.66
C ASN A 463 -3.72 8.14 23.30
N MET A 464 -3.33 6.87 23.44
CA MET A 464 -1.98 6.42 23.09
C MET A 464 -1.74 6.52 21.58
N SER A 465 -2.67 6.08 20.73
CA SER A 465 -2.53 6.23 19.29
C SER A 465 -2.46 7.69 18.86
N LEU A 466 -3.29 8.58 19.44
CA LEU A 466 -3.23 10.01 19.18
C LEU A 466 -1.85 10.58 19.54
N GLN A 467 -1.29 10.17 20.68
CA GLN A 467 0.06 10.54 21.10
C GLN A 467 1.11 10.06 20.08
N ARG A 468 1.09 8.78 19.66
CA ARG A 468 2.04 8.23 18.68
C ARG A 468 1.94 8.90 17.31
N LEU A 469 0.71 9.04 16.81
CA LEU A 469 0.41 9.53 15.46
C LEU A 469 0.70 11.03 15.36
N PHE A 470 0.33 11.83 16.36
CA PHE A 470 0.35 13.30 16.24
C PHE A 470 1.44 13.98 17.07
N TYR A 471 1.77 13.50 18.26
CA TYR A 471 2.58 14.30 19.21
C TYR A 471 4.00 13.80 19.47
N ASP A 472 4.28 12.50 19.36
CA ASP A 472 5.59 11.93 19.71
C ASP A 472 6.74 12.49 18.86
N GLY A 473 7.52 13.42 19.42
CA GLY A 473 8.59 14.12 18.71
C GLY A 473 8.12 15.17 17.70
N LEU A 474 6.88 15.66 17.80
CA LEU A 474 6.31 16.68 16.90
C LEU A 474 7.20 17.92 16.77
N MET A 475 7.78 18.36 17.89
CA MET A 475 8.65 19.54 17.98
C MET A 475 10.14 19.23 17.80
N VAL A 476 10.49 18.00 17.40
CA VAL A 476 11.89 17.54 17.33
C VAL A 476 12.26 17.23 15.88
N ARG A 477 13.34 17.82 15.38
CA ARG A 477 14.01 17.41 14.14
C ARG A 477 15.37 16.82 14.49
N ASN A 478 15.50 15.50 14.33
CA ASN A 478 16.78 14.81 14.48
C ASN A 478 17.70 15.12 13.30
N ALA A 479 19.00 15.09 13.55
CA ALA A 479 20.02 15.25 12.52
C ALA A 479 19.88 14.18 11.43
N ASP A 480 20.21 14.57 10.20
CA ASP A 480 20.17 13.67 9.06
C ASP A 480 21.22 12.54 9.22
N VAL A 481 20.87 11.36 8.73
CA VAL A 481 21.71 10.17 8.74
C VAL A 481 22.90 10.39 7.79
N ALA A 482 24.11 10.39 8.34
CA ALA A 482 25.33 10.62 7.55
C ALA A 482 25.63 9.50 6.55
N ASN A 483 25.45 8.23 6.95
CA ASN A 483 25.68 7.07 6.08
C ASN A 483 24.36 6.48 5.59
N THR A 484 24.04 6.73 4.32
CA THR A 484 22.85 6.19 3.66
C THR A 484 23.15 4.95 2.79
N THR A 485 24.35 4.39 2.89
CA THR A 485 24.75 3.19 2.15
C THR A 485 23.99 1.98 2.68
N ASN A 486 23.38 1.22 1.77
CA ASN A 486 22.71 -0.04 2.06
C ASN A 486 23.55 -1.23 1.54
N PRO A 487 23.43 -2.42 2.17
CA PRO A 487 24.25 -3.58 1.80
C PRO A 487 24.12 -4.02 0.33
N GLY A 488 22.93 -3.86 -0.25
CA GLY A 488 22.65 -4.22 -1.64
C GLY A 488 22.97 -3.11 -2.65
N ASP A 489 23.47 -1.96 -2.20
CA ASP A 489 23.88 -0.89 -3.11
C ASP A 489 25.09 -1.34 -3.92
N LYS A 490 25.08 -1.00 -5.21
CA LYS A 490 26.25 -1.27 -6.06
C LYS A 490 27.40 -0.46 -5.48
N LYS A 491 28.47 -1.14 -5.05
CA LYS A 491 29.74 -0.46 -4.79
C LYS A 491 30.06 0.37 -6.04
N ASN A 492 30.17 1.69 -5.88
CA ASN A 492 30.72 2.51 -6.94
C ASN A 492 32.06 1.86 -7.32
N SER A 493 32.14 1.33 -8.53
CA SER A 493 33.40 0.88 -9.09
C SER A 493 34.30 2.10 -9.06
N THR A 494 35.21 2.17 -8.08
CA THR A 494 36.34 3.09 -8.06
C THR A 494 37.34 2.76 -9.16
N ARG A 495 37.13 1.66 -9.90
CA ARG A 495 37.74 1.50 -11.21
C ARG A 495 37.29 2.70 -12.03
N PRO A 496 38.21 3.61 -12.45
CA PRO A 496 37.85 4.58 -13.47
C PRO A 496 37.16 3.79 -14.58
N LYS A 497 36.08 4.33 -15.13
CA LYS A 497 35.55 3.81 -16.39
C LYS A 497 36.73 3.91 -17.35
N GLY A 498 37.52 2.85 -17.49
CA GLY A 498 38.53 2.75 -18.52
C GLY A 498 37.79 3.12 -19.80
N ALA A 499 38.40 3.97 -20.62
CA ALA A 499 37.86 4.29 -21.93
C ALA A 499 37.30 2.99 -22.49
N LYS A 500 35.98 2.93 -22.74
CA LYS A 500 35.41 1.74 -23.35
C LYS A 500 36.20 1.58 -24.64
N ALA A 501 37.09 0.60 -24.70
CA ALA A 501 37.72 0.25 -25.96
C ALA A 501 36.55 -0.13 -26.85
N PHE A 502 36.20 0.75 -27.78
CA PHE A 502 35.12 0.51 -28.75
C PHE A 502 35.43 -0.74 -29.62
N ALA A 503 36.67 -1.24 -29.55
CA ALA A 503 37.06 -2.55 -30.02
C ALA A 503 36.88 -3.61 -28.91
N THR A 504 35.74 -4.31 -28.90
CA THR A 504 35.76 -5.69 -28.38
C THR A 504 36.29 -6.62 -29.49
N PRO A 505 36.81 -7.81 -29.17
CA PRO A 505 37.31 -8.75 -30.19
C PRO A 505 36.28 -9.08 -31.28
N ALA A 506 34.98 -8.93 -30.99
CA ALA A 506 33.91 -9.08 -31.96
C ALA A 506 33.87 -7.92 -32.98
N HIS A 507 34.02 -6.66 -32.52
CA HIS A 507 34.04 -5.49 -33.40
C HIS A 507 35.31 -5.44 -34.27
N GLU A 508 36.44 -5.88 -33.72
CA GLU A 508 37.70 -6.00 -34.48
C GLU A 508 37.58 -7.04 -35.61
N LYS A 509 36.99 -8.21 -35.33
CA LYS A 509 36.71 -9.22 -36.38
C LYS A 509 35.78 -8.70 -37.47
N VAL A 510 34.74 -7.94 -37.11
CA VAL A 510 33.82 -7.33 -38.08
C VAL A 510 34.52 -6.26 -38.92
N ALA A 511 35.35 -5.42 -38.30
CA ALA A 511 36.11 -4.39 -39.01
C ALA A 511 37.15 -5.00 -39.97
N ILE A 512 37.88 -6.05 -39.53
CA ILE A 512 38.80 -6.80 -40.39
C ILE A 512 38.02 -7.47 -41.54
N GLY A 513 36.85 -8.04 -41.27
CA GLY A 513 36.00 -8.63 -42.31
C GLY A 513 35.55 -7.61 -43.36
N LEU A 514 35.12 -6.41 -42.93
CA LEU A 514 34.72 -5.33 -43.85
C LEU A 514 35.91 -4.80 -44.67
N LEU A 515 37.07 -4.64 -44.05
CA LEU A 515 38.28 -4.18 -44.74
C LEU A 515 38.80 -5.23 -45.73
N ALA A 516 38.91 -6.49 -45.31
CA ALA A 516 39.34 -7.58 -46.17
C ALA A 516 38.36 -7.80 -47.33
N GLY A 517 37.05 -7.71 -47.06
CA GLY A 517 36.01 -7.82 -48.09
C GLY A 517 36.07 -6.70 -49.12
N SER A 518 36.27 -5.45 -48.68
CA SER A 518 36.38 -4.30 -49.60
C SER A 518 37.67 -4.32 -50.42
N LEU A 519 38.80 -4.71 -49.84
CA LEU A 519 40.04 -4.93 -50.58
C LEU A 519 39.94 -6.11 -51.56
N GLY A 520 39.26 -7.19 -51.18
CA GLY A 520 38.99 -8.32 -52.07
C GLY A 520 38.10 -7.92 -53.26
N LEU A 521 37.07 -7.11 -53.03
CA LEU A 521 36.23 -6.59 -54.10
C LEU A 521 37.02 -5.70 -55.07
N LEU A 522 37.86 -4.80 -54.53
CA LEU A 522 38.73 -3.96 -55.35
C LEU A 522 39.71 -4.80 -56.19
N PHE A 523 40.29 -5.85 -55.61
CA PHE A 523 41.13 -6.78 -56.35
C PHE A 523 40.34 -7.44 -57.49
N ILE A 524 39.15 -7.99 -57.21
CA ILE A 524 38.31 -8.60 -58.26
C ILE A 524 38.00 -7.60 -59.37
N VAL A 525 37.57 -6.38 -59.02
CA VAL A 525 37.13 -5.38 -60.01
C VAL A 525 38.29 -4.87 -60.87
N PHE A 526 39.45 -4.60 -60.27
CA PHE A 526 40.54 -3.92 -60.97
C PHE A 526 41.64 -4.85 -61.49
N THR A 527 41.64 -6.12 -61.08
CA THR A 527 42.63 -7.10 -61.57
C THR A 527 42.00 -8.34 -62.19
N ALA A 528 40.94 -8.91 -61.60
CA ALA A 528 40.34 -10.14 -62.13
C ALA A 528 39.36 -9.86 -63.29
N LEU A 529 38.46 -8.88 -63.17
CA LEU A 529 37.47 -8.57 -64.20
C LEU A 529 38.09 -8.20 -65.57
N PRO A 530 39.19 -7.42 -65.66
CA PRO A 530 39.83 -7.14 -66.95
C PRO A 530 40.49 -8.37 -67.61
N ILE A 531 40.81 -9.40 -66.82
CA ILE A 531 41.36 -10.68 -67.32
C ILE A 531 40.22 -11.62 -67.74
N ILE A 532 39.09 -11.60 -67.02
CA ILE A 532 37.92 -12.45 -67.31
C ILE A 532 37.13 -11.89 -68.51
N PHE A 533 37.05 -10.57 -68.64
CA PHE A 533 36.42 -9.87 -69.76
C PHE A 533 37.50 -9.26 -70.65
N THR A 534 38.19 -10.10 -71.41
CA THR A 534 39.05 -9.64 -72.51
C THR A 534 38.19 -8.92 -73.53
N ALA A 535 38.56 -7.68 -73.87
CA ALA A 535 37.86 -6.85 -74.84
C ALA A 535 38.00 -7.42 -76.26
N ASP A 536 37.14 -8.37 -76.62
CA ASP A 536 36.92 -8.79 -78.00
C ASP A 536 35.68 -8.08 -78.58
N HIS A 537 35.98 -7.13 -79.47
CA HIS A 537 35.19 -6.68 -80.63
C HIS A 537 33.68 -6.45 -80.47
N VAL A 538 33.29 -5.19 -80.19
CA VAL A 538 32.06 -4.64 -80.78
C VAL A 538 32.43 -3.94 -82.08
N LYS A 539 32.33 -4.69 -83.19
CA LYS A 539 32.17 -4.09 -84.53
C LYS A 539 30.73 -3.59 -84.64
N ASP A 540 30.59 -2.41 -85.22
CA ASP A 540 29.33 -1.75 -85.62
C ASP A 540 28.43 -1.23 -84.49
N VAL A 541 28.74 -0.02 -84.01
CA VAL A 541 27.76 0.83 -83.31
C VAL A 541 27.25 1.87 -84.31
N ASP A 542 25.99 1.70 -84.72
CA ASP A 542 25.20 2.61 -85.54
C ASP A 542 24.97 3.94 -84.79
N MET A 543 25.51 5.05 -85.31
CA MET A 543 25.45 6.38 -84.70
C MET A 543 24.24 7.22 -85.14
N SER A 544 23.14 6.61 -85.58
CA SER A 544 21.97 7.32 -86.12
C SER A 544 21.04 7.98 -85.09
N TRP A 545 21.32 7.92 -83.78
CA TRP A 545 20.40 8.41 -82.74
C TRP A 545 20.79 9.73 -82.04
N ASP A 546 21.97 10.30 -82.31
CA ASP A 546 22.47 11.49 -81.58
C ASP A 546 22.29 12.83 -82.31
N SER A 547 21.53 12.88 -83.41
CA SER A 547 21.31 14.12 -84.18
C SER A 547 19.94 14.77 -84.00
N GLN A 548 19.20 14.46 -82.93
CA GLN A 548 17.95 15.18 -82.63
C GLN A 548 17.85 15.55 -81.15
N SER A 549 18.23 16.79 -80.81
CA SER A 549 17.36 17.69 -80.00
C SER A 549 18.06 18.93 -79.43
N TYR A 550 19.34 19.19 -79.68
CA TYR A 550 19.88 20.54 -79.50
C TYR A 550 19.54 21.41 -80.70
N LEU A 551 18.30 21.92 -80.79
CA LEU A 551 17.90 23.13 -81.53
C LEU A 551 16.40 23.44 -81.29
N SER A 552 16.08 24.20 -80.22
CA SER A 552 14.98 25.19 -80.23
C SER A 552 15.02 26.13 -79.01
N THR A 553 15.84 27.16 -79.14
CA THR A 553 15.56 28.60 -79.02
C THR A 553 14.27 29.16 -78.37
N GLU A 554 13.66 28.56 -77.36
CA GLU A 554 12.40 29.07 -76.75
C GLU A 554 12.39 29.08 -75.20
N SER A 555 13.52 29.40 -74.54
CA SER A 555 13.51 29.66 -73.07
C SER A 555 14.41 30.81 -72.60
N ARG A 556 14.90 31.65 -73.51
CA ARG A 556 15.62 32.92 -73.21
C ARG A 556 14.77 34.18 -73.45
N ARG A 557 13.45 34.09 -73.32
CA ARG A 557 12.55 35.24 -73.16
C ARG A 557 11.54 34.89 -72.07
N MET A 558 11.29 35.85 -71.17
CA MET A 558 10.57 35.73 -69.87
C MET A 558 11.52 35.19 -68.78
N LEU A 559 12.20 35.99 -67.95
CA LEU A 559 11.72 37.10 -67.14
C LEU A 559 12.92 37.98 -66.70
N VAL A 560 13.25 39.00 -67.50
CA VAL A 560 13.95 40.21 -67.04
C VAL A 560 13.43 41.36 -67.89
N ASP A 561 12.31 41.97 -67.49
CA ASP A 561 12.14 43.44 -67.42
C ASP A 561 10.71 43.80 -67.00
N ARG A 562 10.55 44.43 -65.82
CA ARG A 562 10.07 45.82 -65.73
C ARG A 562 10.02 46.31 -64.29
N LYS A 563 10.79 47.38 -64.08
CA LYS A 563 10.69 48.40 -63.03
C LYS A 563 9.23 48.81 -62.74
N TRP A 564 8.86 48.82 -61.46
CA TRP A 564 8.61 50.02 -60.63
C TRP A 564 8.85 49.66 -59.17
#